data_AF-A0A4R7F7W8-F1
#
_entry.id   AF-A0A4R7F7W8-F1
#
_cell.length_a   1.000
_cell.length_b   1.000
_cell.length_c   1.000
_cell.angle_alpha   90.00
_cell.angle_beta   90.00
_cell.angle_gamma   90.00
#
_symmetry.space_group_name_H-M   'P 1'
#
loop_
_entity.id
_entity.type
_entity.pdbx_description
1 polymer ?
#
loop_
_entity_poly.entity_id
_entity_poly.type
_entity_poly.pdbx_seq_one_letter_code
_entity_poly.pdbx_strand_id
1 'polypeptide(L)'
;MKKTIIISLLSVCVSCATYEMSPVSLKNQLENSSMVEKKISLNALPIFFNSSYNALQLDSLEVFDKKGNKIYLHNSPSIEICVIDFKGEKFTMYFDTVVIENDTLIGSRSQFMPNIKHRVPFNTLSKIFI
;
A
#
# COMPACT_ATOMS: atom_id res chain seq x y z
N MET A 1 -50.89 -4.00 -25.15
CA MET A 1 -49.51 -3.74 -25.60
C MET A 1 -48.62 -3.58 -24.37
N LYS A 2 -47.84 -4.61 -24.00
CA LYS A 2 -46.97 -4.58 -22.80
C LYS A 2 -45.55 -4.20 -23.26
N LYS A 3 -45.06 -3.03 -22.84
CA LYS A 3 -43.67 -2.60 -23.06
C LYS A 3 -42.82 -3.18 -21.93
N THR A 4 -42.04 -4.20 -22.20
CA THR A 4 -40.99 -4.67 -21.29
C THR A 4 -39.78 -3.75 -21.43
N ILE A 5 -39.53 -2.95 -20.39
CA ILE A 5 -38.32 -2.14 -20.28
C ILE A 5 -37.19 -3.08 -19.84
N ILE A 6 -36.29 -3.41 -20.75
CA ILE A 6 -35.06 -4.15 -20.45
C ILE A 6 -34.06 -3.13 -19.89
N ILE A 7 -33.90 -3.10 -18.57
CA ILE A 7 -32.83 -2.34 -17.91
C ILE A 7 -31.55 -3.16 -18.09
N SER A 8 -30.76 -2.80 -19.11
CA SER A 8 -29.41 -3.31 -19.31
C SER A 8 -28.52 -2.79 -18.18
N LEU A 9 -28.18 -3.67 -17.25
CA LEU A 9 -27.23 -3.42 -16.16
C LEU A 9 -25.82 -3.35 -16.76
N LEU A 10 -25.40 -2.14 -17.13
CA LEU A 10 -24.05 -1.86 -17.63
C LEU A 10 -23.06 -1.99 -16.46
N SER A 11 -22.49 -3.19 -16.28
CA SER A 11 -21.43 -3.44 -15.30
C SER A 11 -20.16 -2.74 -15.78
N VAL A 12 -19.85 -1.59 -15.20
CA VAL A 12 -18.60 -0.88 -15.45
C VAL A 12 -17.49 -1.67 -14.76
N CYS A 13 -16.74 -2.47 -15.53
CA CYS A 13 -15.50 -3.08 -15.06
C CYS A 13 -14.47 -1.97 -14.81
N VAL A 14 -14.43 -1.45 -13.59
CA VAL A 14 -13.37 -0.54 -13.16
C VAL A 14 -12.10 -1.37 -13.05
N SER A 15 -11.14 -1.20 -13.97
CA SER A 15 -9.83 -1.84 -13.83
C SER A 15 -9.09 -1.15 -12.69
N CYS A 16 -8.81 -1.85 -11.59
CA CYS A 16 -7.83 -1.36 -10.61
C CYS A 16 -6.49 -1.17 -11.33
N ALA A 17 -5.94 0.04 -11.29
CA ALA A 17 -4.63 0.32 -11.84
C ALA A 17 -3.57 -0.24 -10.89
N THR A 18 -2.60 -0.98 -11.44
CA THR A 18 -1.43 -1.47 -10.71
C THR A 18 -0.19 -0.80 -11.29
N TYR A 19 0.67 -0.29 -10.40
CA TYR A 19 1.88 0.44 -10.75
C TYR A 19 3.10 -0.37 -10.34
N GLU A 20 4.11 -0.43 -11.21
CA GLU A 20 5.40 -1.06 -10.90
C GLU A 20 6.38 0.01 -10.41
N MET A 21 7.09 -0.28 -9.32
CA MET A 21 8.12 0.57 -8.73
C MET A 21 9.38 -0.27 -8.48
N SER A 22 10.55 0.35 -8.68
CA SER A 22 11.82 -0.28 -8.30
C SER A 22 12.05 -0.19 -6.79
N PRO A 23 12.72 -1.18 -6.17
CA PRO A 23 13.08 -1.10 -4.75
C PRO A 23 13.83 0.19 -4.41
N VAL A 24 14.80 0.59 -5.23
CA VAL A 24 15.58 1.82 -5.04
C VAL A 24 14.70 3.08 -5.01
N SER A 25 13.69 3.17 -5.88
CA SER A 25 12.74 4.30 -5.86
C SER A 25 11.97 4.35 -4.55
N LEU A 26 11.49 3.19 -4.06
CA LEU A 26 10.83 3.12 -2.76
C LEU A 26 11.76 3.60 -1.65
N LYS A 27 12.98 3.04 -1.57
CA LYS A 27 13.96 3.42 -0.53
C LYS A 27 14.24 4.91 -0.51
N ASN A 28 14.47 5.51 -1.68
CA ASN A 28 14.68 6.96 -1.79
C ASN A 28 13.46 7.75 -1.28
N GLN A 29 12.23 7.33 -1.62
CA GLN A 29 11.03 8.03 -1.14
C GLN A 29 10.83 7.86 0.37
N LEU A 30 11.18 6.70 0.93
CA LEU A 30 11.09 6.44 2.37
C LEU A 30 12.14 7.23 3.17
N GLU A 31 13.39 7.21 2.74
CA GLU A 31 14.50 7.91 3.42
C GLU A 31 14.34 9.44 3.41
N ASN A 32 13.62 9.98 2.42
CA ASN A 32 13.29 11.40 2.34
C ASN A 32 12.02 11.78 3.11
N SER A 33 11.41 10.85 3.85
CA SER A 33 10.19 11.10 4.62
C SER A 33 10.44 11.02 6.14
N SER A 34 9.69 11.79 6.91
CA SER A 34 9.73 11.76 8.37
C SER A 34 8.82 10.67 8.93
N MET A 35 9.23 10.02 10.03
CA MET A 35 8.34 9.14 10.78
C MET A 35 7.41 9.94 11.69
N VAL A 36 6.13 9.59 11.74
CA VAL A 36 5.11 10.20 12.60
C VAL A 36 4.26 9.11 13.26
N GLU A 37 3.85 9.32 14.50
CA GLU A 37 2.90 8.41 15.17
C GLU A 37 1.49 8.60 14.59
N LYS A 38 0.93 7.55 13.99
CA LYS A 38 -0.43 7.51 13.47
C LYS A 38 -1.35 6.78 14.44
N LYS A 39 -2.42 7.46 14.86
CA LYS A 39 -3.47 6.89 15.71
C LYS A 39 -4.59 6.33 14.83
N ILE A 40 -4.94 5.06 15.03
CA ILE A 40 -6.11 4.44 14.41
C ILE A 40 -7.26 4.48 15.42
N SER A 41 -8.37 5.08 15.00
CA SER A 41 -9.64 4.97 15.70
C SER A 41 -10.57 4.07 14.89
N LEU A 42 -10.84 2.87 15.40
CA LEU A 42 -11.82 1.97 14.78
C LEU A 42 -13.19 2.26 15.37
N ASN A 43 -13.90 3.22 14.78
CA ASN A 43 -15.24 3.63 15.23
C ASN A 43 -16.34 2.58 14.95
N ALA A 44 -16.00 1.36 14.51
CA ALA A 44 -16.96 0.39 13.98
C ALA A 44 -17.42 -0.70 14.97
N LEU A 45 -16.86 -0.79 16.18
CA LEU A 45 -17.27 -1.78 17.19
C LEU A 45 -17.36 -1.15 18.60
N PRO A 46 -18.29 -1.59 19.47
CA PRO A 46 -18.42 -1.09 20.85
C PRO A 46 -17.24 -1.51 21.76
N ILE A 47 -16.29 -2.28 21.21
CA ILE A 47 -15.02 -2.62 21.85
C ILE A 47 -14.01 -1.60 21.33
N PHE A 48 -13.87 -0.48 22.05
CA PHE A 48 -12.93 0.59 21.73
C PHE A 48 -11.49 0.06 21.71
N PHE A 49 -10.99 -0.31 20.53
CA PHE A 49 -9.57 -0.54 20.30
C PHE A 49 -8.96 0.75 19.73
N ASN A 50 -8.43 1.57 20.62
CA ASN A 50 -7.52 2.65 20.24
C ASN A 50 -6.12 2.06 20.11
N SER A 51 -5.58 2.04 18.89
CA SER A 51 -4.20 1.60 18.65
C SER A 51 -3.44 2.72 17.94
N SER A 52 -2.19 2.92 18.30
CA SER A 52 -1.27 3.75 17.53
C SER A 52 -0.14 2.90 16.95
N TYR A 53 0.46 3.37 15.86
CA TYR A 53 1.65 2.79 15.27
C TYR A 53 2.49 3.90 14.64
N ASN A 54 3.80 3.68 14.57
CA ASN A 54 4.67 4.56 13.82
C ASN A 54 4.40 4.36 12.32
N ALA A 55 4.06 5.45 11.65
CA ALA A 55 3.81 5.51 10.23
C ALA A 55 4.80 6.48 9.58
N LEU A 56 4.95 6.37 8.27
CA LEU A 56 5.65 7.40 7.50
C LEU A 56 4.71 8.57 7.24
N GLN A 57 5.24 9.79 7.38
CA GLN A 57 4.61 11.03 6.93
C GLN A 57 4.86 11.21 5.43
N LEU A 58 4.51 10.20 4.63
CA LEU A 58 4.46 10.31 3.18
C LEU A 58 3.00 10.34 2.75
N ASP A 59 2.52 11.52 2.38
CA ASP A 59 1.14 11.75 1.95
C ASP A 59 0.86 11.12 0.58
N SER A 60 1.88 10.98 -0.26
CA SER A 60 1.73 10.38 -1.58
C SER A 60 2.98 9.66 -2.05
N LEU A 61 2.79 8.56 -2.77
CA LEU A 61 3.85 7.80 -3.42
C LEU A 61 4.00 8.24 -4.88
N GLU A 62 5.20 8.63 -5.30
CA GLU A 62 5.52 8.88 -6.70
C GLU A 62 5.70 7.55 -7.45
N VAL A 63 4.86 7.30 -8.46
CA VAL A 63 4.88 6.12 -9.32
C VAL A 63 4.91 6.51 -10.80
N PHE A 64 5.19 5.54 -11.67
CA PHE A 64 5.09 5.71 -13.11
C PHE A 64 4.00 4.80 -13.68
N ASP A 65 3.17 5.33 -14.58
CA ASP A 65 2.21 4.52 -15.32
C ASP A 65 2.90 3.69 -16.43
N LYS A 66 2.12 2.83 -17.10
CA LYS A 66 2.60 2.01 -18.22
C LYS A 66 3.14 2.82 -19.42
N LYS A 67 2.83 4.11 -19.49
CA LYS A 67 3.28 5.04 -20.54
C LYS A 67 4.51 5.85 -20.08
N GLY A 68 4.99 5.64 -18.85
CA GLY A 68 6.10 6.39 -18.25
C GLY A 68 5.70 7.75 -17.69
N ASN A 69 4.40 8.06 -17.55
CA ASN A 69 3.96 9.29 -16.93
C ASN A 69 4.08 9.18 -15.41
N LYS A 70 4.62 10.23 -14.79
CA LYS A 70 4.67 10.35 -13.34
C LYS A 70 3.27 10.58 -12.76
N ILE A 71 2.92 9.81 -11.74
CA ILE A 71 1.66 9.90 -11.00
C ILE A 71 1.98 9.92 -9.50
N TYR A 72 1.19 10.66 -8.73
CA TYR A 72 1.27 10.65 -7.27
C TYR A 72 0.05 9.93 -6.71
N LEU A 73 0.27 8.80 -6.04
CA LEU A 73 -0.78 8.04 -5.37
C LEU A 73 -0.92 8.52 -3.93
N HIS A 74 -2.03 9.16 -3.62
CA HIS A 74 -2.30 9.63 -2.26
C HIS A 74 -2.58 8.45 -1.34
N ASN A 75 -1.97 8.44 -0.16
CA ASN A 75 -2.05 7.36 0.82
C ASN A 75 -3.37 7.39 1.62
N SER A 76 -4.50 7.40 0.90
CA SER A 76 -5.85 7.45 1.46
C SER A 76 -6.87 6.77 0.53
N PRO A 77 -7.55 5.69 0.97
CA PRO A 77 -7.23 4.88 2.16
C PRO A 77 -5.82 4.28 2.06
N SER A 78 -5.28 3.71 3.15
CA SER A 78 -3.89 3.24 3.14
C SER A 78 -3.63 2.28 1.98
N ILE A 79 -2.57 2.57 1.23
CA ILE A 79 -2.19 1.82 0.03
C ILE A 79 -1.60 0.48 0.43
N GLU A 80 -2.01 -0.59 -0.24
CA GLU A 80 -1.37 -1.89 -0.15
C GLU A 80 -0.23 -1.98 -1.16
N ILE A 81 0.94 -2.45 -0.74
CA ILE A 81 2.06 -2.73 -1.63
C ILE A 81 2.38 -4.23 -1.63
N CYS A 82 2.71 -4.76 -2.79
CA CYS A 82 3.15 -6.13 -3.00
C CYS A 82 4.61 -6.12 -3.41
N VAL A 83 5.45 -6.66 -2.54
CA VAL A 83 6.89 -6.74 -2.73
C VAL A 83 7.25 -8.15 -3.18
N ILE A 84 8.05 -8.27 -4.23
CA ILE A 84 8.48 -9.55 -4.79
C ILE A 84 10.00 -9.68 -4.61
N ASP A 85 10.45 -10.83 -4.11
CA ASP A 85 11.88 -11.12 -4.01
C ASP A 85 12.45 -11.72 -5.32
N PHE A 86 13.75 -11.98 -5.38
CA PHE A 86 14.38 -12.64 -6.54
C PHE A 86 13.99 -14.12 -6.71
N LYS A 87 13.41 -14.75 -5.68
CA LYS A 87 12.89 -16.12 -5.74
C LYS A 87 11.44 -16.17 -6.24
N GLY A 88 10.79 -15.01 -6.38
CA GLY A 88 9.39 -14.88 -6.79
C GLY A 88 8.39 -14.94 -5.64
N GLU A 89 8.85 -14.94 -4.39
CA GLU A 89 7.99 -14.89 -3.21
C GLU A 89 7.36 -13.50 -3.08
N LYS A 90 6.07 -13.46 -2.73
CA LYS A 90 5.27 -12.22 -2.67
C LYS A 90 4.94 -11.86 -1.23
N PHE A 91 5.18 -10.61 -0.88
CA PHE A 91 4.94 -10.06 0.45
C PHE A 91 4.09 -8.80 0.35
N THR A 92 2.83 -8.92 0.76
CA THR A 92 1.91 -7.80 0.88
C THR A 92 2.10 -7.07 2.21
N MET A 93 2.12 -5.75 2.19
CA MET A 93 2.17 -4.89 3.38
C MET A 93 1.46 -3.54 3.11
N TYR A 94 1.01 -2.86 4.15
CA TYR A 94 0.43 -1.52 4.02
C TYR A 94 1.51 -0.46 4.02
N PHE A 95 1.52 0.38 2.98
CA PHE A 95 2.55 1.38 2.71
C PHE A 95 2.84 2.30 3.91
N ASP A 96 1.80 2.76 4.59
CA ASP A 96 1.92 3.63 5.76
C ASP A 96 2.57 2.98 6.97
N THR A 97 2.74 1.65 6.97
CA THR A 97 3.43 0.89 8.02
C THR A 97 4.85 0.48 7.65
N VAL A 98 5.28 0.80 6.41
CA VAL A 98 6.55 0.35 5.86
C VAL A 98 7.69 1.21 6.41
N VAL A 99 8.80 0.59 6.78
CA VAL A 99 10.05 1.26 7.16
C VAL A 99 11.24 0.47 6.63
N ILE A 100 12.38 1.13 6.48
CA ILE A 100 13.65 0.47 6.23
C ILE A 100 14.50 0.60 7.49
N GLU A 101 14.82 -0.52 8.11
CA GLU A 101 15.69 -0.60 9.29
C GLU A 101 16.79 -1.62 9.01
N ASN A 102 18.07 -1.24 9.16
CA ASN A 102 19.22 -2.14 8.96
C ASN A 102 19.15 -2.92 7.62
N ASP A 103 18.86 -2.21 6.52
CA ASP A 103 18.69 -2.80 5.17
C ASP A 103 17.60 -3.88 5.08
N THR A 104 16.61 -3.83 5.97
CA THR A 104 15.44 -4.70 5.96
C THR A 104 14.18 -3.86 5.77
N LEU A 105 13.37 -4.22 4.80
CA LEU A 105 12.02 -3.67 4.63
C LEU A 105 11.10 -4.32 5.65
N ILE A 106 10.49 -3.52 6.51
CA ILE A 106 9.58 -3.97 7.56
C ILE A 106 8.23 -3.31 7.33
N GLY A 107 7.14 -4.08 7.32
CA GLY A 107 5.79 -3.53 7.15
C GLY A 107 4.72 -4.45 7.72
N SER A 108 3.57 -3.90 8.08
CA SER A 108 2.43 -4.66 8.60
C SER A 108 1.57 -5.24 7.47
N ARG A 109 1.06 -6.46 7.68
CA ARG A 109 0.03 -7.07 6.82
C ARG A 109 -1.39 -6.63 7.17
N SER A 110 -1.56 -5.85 8.23
CA SER A 110 -2.86 -5.42 8.74
C SER A 110 -2.79 -3.98 9.23
N GLN A 111 -3.74 -3.16 8.79
CA GLN A 111 -3.96 -1.84 9.38
C GLN A 111 -4.44 -1.98 10.84
N PHE A 112 -5.26 -2.99 11.14
CA PHE A 112 -5.85 -3.19 12.46
C PHE A 112 -4.92 -3.88 13.46
N MET A 113 -3.94 -4.64 12.96
CA MET A 113 -2.96 -5.36 13.77
C MET A 113 -1.53 -4.99 13.34
N PRO A 114 -1.08 -3.74 13.59
CA PRO A 114 0.21 -3.21 13.11
C PRO A 114 1.43 -3.97 13.65
N ASN A 115 1.26 -4.77 14.70
CA ASN A 115 2.32 -5.60 15.28
C ASN A 115 2.61 -6.87 14.46
N ILE A 116 1.74 -7.26 13.51
CA ILE A 116 1.98 -8.39 12.61
C ILE A 116 2.83 -7.90 11.44
N LYS A 117 4.14 -7.80 11.68
CA LYS A 117 5.12 -7.28 10.73
C LYS A 117 5.74 -8.40 9.90
N HIS A 118 5.85 -8.17 8.60
CA HIS A 118 6.75 -8.89 7.71
C HIS A 118 8.10 -8.18 7.65
N ARG A 119 9.16 -8.97 7.46
CA ARG A 119 10.53 -8.49 7.30
C ARG A 119 11.10 -9.12 6.04
N VAL A 120 11.60 -8.31 5.14
CA VAL A 120 12.22 -8.76 3.89
C VAL A 120 13.56 -8.05 3.73
N PRO A 121 14.68 -8.77 3.62
CA PRO A 121 15.96 -8.14 3.32
C PRO A 121 15.85 -7.30 2.05
N PHE A 122 16.28 -6.04 2.11
CA PHE A 122 16.07 -5.11 1.01
C PHE A 122 16.85 -5.51 -0.25
N ASN A 123 18.03 -6.09 -0.06
CA ASN A 123 18.87 -6.63 -1.12
C ASN A 123 18.29 -7.86 -1.85
N THR A 124 17.23 -8.50 -1.33
CA THR A 124 16.56 -9.62 -2.02
C THR A 124 15.38 -9.16 -2.87
N LEU A 125 15.02 -7.87 -2.84
CA LEU A 125 13.86 -7.34 -3.55
C LEU A 125 14.12 -7.20 -5.05
N SER A 126 13.21 -7.75 -5.85
CA SER A 126 13.25 -7.65 -7.30
C SER A 126 12.30 -6.58 -7.83
N LYS A 127 11.06 -6.56 -7.35
CA LYS A 127 9.99 -5.69 -7.85
C LYS A 127 9.02 -5.29 -6.74
N ILE A 128 8.38 -4.15 -6.93
CA ILE A 128 7.32 -3.66 -6.04
C ILE A 128 6.12 -3.27 -6.91
N PHE A 129 4.95 -3.72 -6.51
CA PHE A 129 3.68 -3.35 -7.11
C PHE A 129 2.83 -2.59 -6.09
N ILE A 130 2.14 -1.56 -6.58
CA ILE A 130 1.20 -0.75 -5.83
C ILE A 130 -0.16 -0.82 -6.52
#